data_AF-A0A433RIN3-F1
#
_entry.id   AF-A0A433RIN3-F1
#
_cell.length_a   1.000
_cell.length_b   1.000
_cell.length_c   1.000
_cell.angle_alpha   90.00
_cell.angle_beta   90.00
_cell.angle_gamma   90.00
#
_symmetry.space_group_name_H-M   'P 1'
#
loop_
_entity.id
_entity.type
_entity.pdbx_description
1 polymer ?
#
loop_
_entity_poly.entity_id
_entity_poly.type
_entity_poly.pdbx_seq_one_letter_code
_entity_poly.pdbx_strand_id
1 'polypeptide(L)'
;MVSFILTLKRMLTGLWHSFKDKRFRNLFLTTLLMLLSGTLFYHEVEHFSYLDALYFSVMTLTTVGAGDLAPETAFGKIFTMIYTLAGIGIVFGVIFFVGRGIHFSKNPREEKDSAKKNSKMAKASEDQPDKPKPRSKE
;
A
#
# COMPACT_ATOMS: atom_id res chain seq x y z
N MET A 1 6.85 1.06 37.08
CA MET A 1 6.43 2.15 36.18
C MET A 1 7.49 2.53 35.14
N VAL A 2 8.78 2.56 35.48
CA VAL A 2 9.87 2.91 34.53
C VAL A 2 9.92 2.01 33.30
N SER A 3 9.74 0.68 33.45
CA SER A 3 9.72 -0.25 32.30
C SER A 3 8.63 0.07 31.30
N PHE A 4 7.41 0.43 31.77
CA PHE A 4 6.29 0.80 30.91
C PHE A 4 6.61 2.05 30.07
N ILE A 5 7.24 3.04 30.68
CA ILE A 5 7.66 4.28 30.01
C ILE A 5 8.75 4.01 28.95
N LEU A 6 9.68 3.10 29.24
CA LEU A 6 10.72 2.70 28.27
C LEU A 6 10.13 1.95 27.07
N THR A 7 9.20 1.01 27.30
CA THR A 7 8.50 0.34 26.19
C THR A 7 7.66 1.33 25.39
N LEU A 8 6.97 2.25 26.06
CA LEU A 8 6.15 3.27 25.42
C LEU A 8 7.00 4.20 24.54
N LYS A 9 8.15 4.69 25.04
CA LYS A 9 9.09 5.50 24.25
C LYS A 9 9.62 4.74 23.05
N ARG A 10 9.95 3.45 23.22
CA ARG A 10 10.44 2.60 22.12
C ARG A 10 9.37 2.42 21.04
N MET A 11 8.12 2.21 21.43
CA MET A 11 6.99 2.05 20.51
C MET A 11 6.65 3.35 19.78
N LEU A 12 6.64 4.48 20.49
CA LEU A 12 6.43 5.82 19.90
C LEU A 12 7.54 6.18 18.90
N THR A 13 8.79 5.85 19.22
CA THR A 13 9.93 6.12 18.32
C THR A 13 9.86 5.24 17.07
N GLY A 14 9.45 3.97 17.22
CA GLY A 14 9.20 3.07 16.09
C GLY A 14 8.09 3.59 15.17
N LEU A 15 6.98 4.06 15.76
CA LEU A 15 5.88 4.68 15.01
C LEU A 15 6.35 5.94 14.28
N TRP A 16 7.11 6.82 14.94
CA TRP A 16 7.69 8.01 14.29
C TRP A 16 8.60 7.62 13.13
N HIS A 17 9.41 6.56 13.28
CA HIS A 17 10.27 6.11 12.19
C HIS A 17 9.46 5.67 10.97
N SER A 18 8.34 4.97 11.16
CA SER A 18 7.43 4.62 10.07
C SER A 18 6.83 5.84 9.38
N PHE A 19 6.56 6.94 10.10
CA PHE A 19 6.09 8.18 9.47
C PHE A 19 7.14 8.87 8.57
N LYS A 20 8.44 8.58 8.74
CA LYS A 20 9.51 9.13 7.86
C LYS A 20 9.72 8.33 6.57
N ASP A 21 9.22 7.10 6.50
CA ASP A 21 9.36 6.28 5.31
C ASP A 21 8.66 6.89 4.10
N LYS A 22 9.36 6.96 2.95
CA LYS A 22 8.81 7.56 1.72
C LYS A 22 7.52 6.88 1.27
N ARG A 23 7.43 5.56 1.45
CA ARG A 23 6.25 4.75 1.07
C ARG A 23 5.05 5.06 1.96
N PHE A 24 5.26 5.08 3.27
CA PHE A 24 4.23 5.42 4.25
C PHE A 24 3.76 6.86 4.07
N ARG A 25 4.70 7.79 3.85
CA ARG A 25 4.39 9.19 3.54
C ARG A 25 3.54 9.33 2.28
N ASN A 26 3.84 8.59 1.20
CA ASN A 26 3.04 8.66 -0.02
C ASN A 26 1.61 8.14 0.23
N LEU A 27 1.45 7.05 0.98
CA LEU A 27 0.13 6.50 1.33
C LEU A 27 -0.69 7.46 2.20
N PHE A 28 -0.03 8.09 3.17
CA PHE A 28 -0.63 9.11 4.02
C PHE A 28 -1.03 10.35 3.22
N LEU A 29 -0.16 10.80 2.30
CA LEU A 29 -0.43 11.95 1.43
C LEU A 29 -1.60 11.68 0.49
N THR A 30 -1.68 10.50 -0.14
CA THR A 30 -2.83 10.14 -0.99
C THR A 30 -4.13 10.10 -0.21
N THR A 31 -4.09 9.60 1.03
CA THR A 31 -5.24 9.60 1.94
C THR A 31 -5.67 11.04 2.25
N LEU A 32 -4.73 11.92 2.61
CA LEU A 32 -5.01 13.31 2.93
C LEU A 32 -5.59 14.08 1.73
N LEU A 33 -5.04 13.87 0.53
CA LEU A 33 -5.55 14.47 -0.70
C LEU A 33 -6.96 14.00 -1.03
N MET A 34 -7.24 12.71 -0.86
CA MET A 34 -8.57 12.16 -1.07
C MET A 34 -9.58 12.71 -0.03
N LEU A 35 -9.13 12.94 1.19
CA LEU A 35 -9.94 13.50 2.26
C LEU A 35 -10.26 14.97 2.03
N LEU A 36 -9.28 15.77 1.60
CA LEU A 36 -9.50 17.15 1.16
C LEU A 36 -10.44 17.23 -0.05
N SER A 37 -10.23 16.36 -1.04
CA SER A 37 -11.09 16.27 -2.23
C SER A 37 -12.54 15.97 -1.86
N GLY A 38 -12.77 14.95 -1.01
CA GLY A 38 -14.11 14.62 -0.51
C GLY A 38 -14.74 15.78 0.27
N THR A 39 -13.98 16.41 1.16
CA THR A 39 -14.47 17.53 1.99
C THR A 39 -14.94 18.71 1.13
N LEU A 40 -14.14 19.12 0.14
CA LEU A 40 -14.52 20.19 -0.77
C LEU A 40 -15.73 19.80 -1.62
N PHE A 41 -15.77 18.55 -2.11
CA PHE A 41 -16.88 18.07 -2.91
C PHE A 41 -18.21 18.06 -2.14
N TYR A 42 -18.25 17.51 -0.92
CA TYR A 42 -19.48 17.47 -0.14
C TYR A 42 -19.91 18.85 0.35
N HIS A 43 -18.96 19.76 0.59
CA HIS A 43 -19.30 21.15 0.89
C HIS A 43 -20.00 21.84 -0.30
N GLU A 44 -19.48 21.66 -1.52
CA GLU A 44 -20.03 22.32 -2.71
C GLU A 44 -21.34 21.68 -3.20
N VAL A 45 -21.44 20.34 -3.18
CA VAL A 45 -22.56 19.60 -3.79
C VAL A 45 -23.69 19.35 -2.80
N GLU A 46 -23.37 19.03 -1.55
CA GLU A 46 -24.37 18.70 -0.51
C GLU A 46 -24.56 19.84 0.50
N HIS A 47 -23.86 20.97 0.32
CA HIS A 47 -23.94 22.15 1.19
C HIS A 47 -23.66 21.87 2.67
N PHE A 48 -22.92 20.80 2.97
CA PHE A 48 -22.48 20.49 4.33
C PHE A 48 -21.51 21.57 4.84
N SER A 49 -21.50 21.83 6.15
CA SER A 49 -20.45 22.68 6.72
C SER A 49 -19.07 22.03 6.52
N TYR A 50 -17.98 22.80 6.53
CA TYR A 50 -16.64 22.22 6.35
C TYR A 50 -16.33 21.11 7.35
N LEU A 51 -16.84 21.21 8.58
CA LEU A 51 -16.66 20.19 9.61
C LEU A 51 -17.50 18.94 9.33
N ASP A 52 -18.76 19.12 8.91
CA ASP A 52 -19.65 17.99 8.59
C ASP A 52 -19.19 17.26 7.32
N ALA A 53 -18.72 18.00 6.31
CA ALA A 53 -18.15 17.44 5.10
C ALA A 53 -16.86 16.65 5.38
N LEU A 54 -16.01 17.15 6.28
CA LEU A 54 -14.80 16.46 6.73
C LEU A 54 -15.17 15.18 7.48
N TYR A 55 -16.10 15.28 8.42
CA TYR A 55 -16.60 14.16 9.21
C TYR A 55 -17.21 13.07 8.31
N PHE A 56 -18.09 13.45 7.38
CA PHE A 56 -18.69 12.52 6.42
C PHE A 56 -17.63 11.86 5.54
N SER A 57 -16.66 12.63 5.04
CA SER A 57 -15.55 12.10 4.23
C SER A 57 -14.72 11.07 5.00
N VAL A 58 -14.34 11.39 6.25
CA VAL A 58 -13.58 10.48 7.12
C VAL A 58 -14.37 9.21 7.38
N MET A 59 -15.62 9.32 7.84
CA MET A 59 -16.48 8.17 8.20
C MET A 59 -16.72 7.24 7.01
N THR A 60 -16.89 7.81 5.82
CA THR A 60 -17.03 7.06 4.57
C THR A 60 -15.71 6.36 4.21
N LEU A 61 -14.59 7.06 4.29
CA LEU A 61 -13.27 6.53 3.93
C LEU A 61 -12.82 5.40 4.86
N THR A 62 -13.12 5.52 6.16
CA THR A 62 -12.83 4.50 7.18
C THR A 62 -13.89 3.41 7.26
N THR A 63 -14.88 3.42 6.36
CA THR A 63 -15.99 2.46 6.31
C THR A 63 -16.79 2.34 7.62
N VAL A 64 -16.74 3.38 8.47
CA VAL A 64 -17.56 3.44 9.69
C VAL A 64 -19.00 3.78 9.31
N GLY A 65 -19.16 4.69 8.34
CA GLY A 65 -20.45 5.19 7.87
C GLY A 65 -20.99 6.28 8.79
N ALA A 66 -21.41 7.40 8.21
CA ALA A 66 -22.17 8.42 8.94
C ALA A 66 -23.63 7.93 9.05
N GLY A 67 -24.15 7.80 10.27
CA GLY A 67 -25.54 7.41 10.51
C GLY A 67 -26.52 8.59 10.46
N ASP A 68 -25.97 9.80 10.51
CA ASP A 68 -26.66 11.07 10.71
C ASP A 68 -26.64 11.97 9.47
N LEU A 69 -25.66 11.77 8.57
CA LEU A 69 -25.49 12.54 7.35
C LEU A 69 -25.45 11.59 6.14
N ALA A 70 -26.13 11.95 5.07
CA ALA A 70 -26.13 11.19 3.81
C ALA A 70 -26.27 12.15 2.62
N PRO A 71 -25.65 11.83 1.47
CA PRO A 71 -25.81 12.63 0.26
C PRO A 71 -27.25 12.52 -0.23
N GLU A 72 -27.92 13.64 -0.42
CA GLU A 72 -29.27 13.69 -0.95
C GLU A 72 -29.28 13.79 -2.47
N THR A 73 -28.27 14.47 -3.03
CA THR A 73 -28.18 14.68 -4.48
C THR A 73 -27.81 13.39 -5.22
N ALA A 74 -28.32 13.25 -6.45
CA ALA A 74 -27.96 12.11 -7.31
C ALA A 74 -26.44 12.07 -7.59
N PHE A 75 -25.83 13.25 -7.78
CA PHE A 75 -24.41 13.37 -8.06
C PHE A 75 -23.56 13.02 -6.84
N GLY A 76 -23.96 13.46 -5.64
CA GLY A 76 -23.30 13.11 -4.38
C GLY A 76 -23.35 11.62 -4.09
N LYS A 77 -24.45 10.94 -4.40
CA LYS A 77 -24.57 9.48 -4.26
C LYS A 77 -23.59 8.74 -5.18
N ILE A 78 -23.51 9.13 -6.45
CA ILE A 78 -22.57 8.53 -7.43
C ILE A 78 -21.12 8.76 -6.98
N PHE A 79 -20.80 9.98 -6.57
CA PHE A 79 -19.47 10.30 -6.06
C PHE A 79 -19.13 9.46 -4.83
N THR A 80 -20.04 9.35 -3.87
CA THR A 80 -19.85 8.56 -2.64
C THR A 80 -19.58 7.08 -2.96
N MET A 81 -20.24 6.52 -3.97
CA MET A 81 -20.02 5.16 -4.42
C MET A 81 -18.59 4.96 -4.94
N ILE A 82 -18.11 5.86 -5.80
CA ILE A 82 -16.74 5.83 -6.33
C ILE A 82 -15.71 6.10 -5.21
N TYR A 83 -16.02 7.05 -4.33
CA TYR A 83 -15.19 7.44 -3.20
C TYR A 83 -14.96 6.28 -2.24
N THR A 84 -16.01 5.52 -1.92
CA THR A 84 -15.90 4.34 -1.05
C THR A 84 -15.03 3.25 -1.68
N LEU A 85 -15.15 3.01 -3.00
CA LEU A 85 -14.28 2.06 -3.71
C LEU A 85 -12.81 2.46 -3.67
N ALA A 86 -12.52 3.75 -3.84
CA ALA A 86 -11.15 4.25 -3.70
C ALA A 86 -10.63 4.13 -2.25
N GLY A 87 -11.49 4.32 -1.25
CA GLY A 87 -11.16 4.12 0.16
C GLY A 87 -10.73 2.69 0.47
N ILE A 88 -11.43 1.70 -0.08
CA ILE A 88 -11.05 0.28 0.01
C ILE A 88 -9.63 0.06 -0.54
N GLY A 89 -9.28 0.71 -1.65
CA GLY A 89 -7.92 0.66 -2.22
C GLY A 89 -6.83 1.15 -1.25
N ILE A 90 -7.12 2.19 -0.46
CA ILE A 90 -6.21 2.69 0.57
C ILE A 90 -6.00 1.64 1.66
N VAL A 91 -7.07 1.01 2.14
CA VAL A 91 -7.00 -0.06 3.15
C VAL A 91 -6.14 -1.22 2.66
N PHE A 92 -6.33 -1.66 1.41
CA PHE A 92 -5.46 -2.67 0.79
C PHE A 92 -4.00 -2.21 0.72
N GLY A 93 -3.74 -0.95 0.40
CA GLY A 93 -2.40 -0.38 0.40
C GLY A 93 -1.72 -0.44 1.76
N VAL A 94 -2.46 -0.16 2.84
CA VAL A 94 -1.96 -0.27 4.23
C VAL A 94 -1.66 -1.72 4.57
N ILE A 95 -2.59 -2.63 4.28
CA ILE A 95 -2.40 -4.08 4.51
C ILE A 95 -1.19 -4.60 3.74
N PHE A 96 -1.01 -4.20 2.49
CA PHE A 96 0.15 -4.59 1.68
C PHE A 96 1.47 -4.04 2.23
N PHE A 97 1.47 -2.82 2.76
CA PHE A 97 2.65 -2.24 3.41
C PHE A 97 3.04 -3.02 4.67
N VAL A 98 2.07 -3.31 5.54
CA VAL A 98 2.28 -4.11 6.75
C VAL A 98 2.70 -5.54 6.39
N GLY A 99 2.03 -6.15 5.41
CA GLY A 99 2.36 -7.46 4.88
C GLY A 99 3.79 -7.52 4.36
N ARG A 100 4.24 -6.52 3.60
CA ARG A 100 5.65 -6.42 3.21
C ARG A 100 6.57 -6.23 4.42
N GLY A 101 6.21 -5.43 5.42
CA GLY A 101 7.01 -5.25 6.63
C GLY A 101 7.23 -6.56 7.40
N ILE A 102 6.21 -7.42 7.45
CA ILE A 102 6.28 -8.74 8.11
C ILE A 102 7.00 -9.76 7.22
N HIS A 103 6.67 -9.80 5.92
CA HIS A 103 7.22 -10.79 4.99
C HIS A 103 8.65 -10.47 4.54
N PHE A 104 9.11 -9.20 4.52
CA PHE A 104 10.52 -8.87 4.23
C PHE A 104 11.50 -9.31 5.33
N SER A 105 11.02 -9.87 6.44
CA SER A 105 11.88 -10.62 7.37
C SER A 105 12.27 -12.03 6.85
N LYS A 106 11.66 -12.52 5.75
CA LYS A 106 12.04 -13.72 4.97
C LYS A 106 11.77 -13.42 3.47
N ASN A 107 12.71 -13.17 2.57
CA ASN A 107 13.96 -13.89 2.37
C ASN A 107 14.73 -13.23 1.19
N PRO A 108 15.62 -12.24 1.40
CA PRO A 108 16.49 -11.71 0.33
C PRO A 108 17.55 -12.71 -0.14
N ARG A 109 17.62 -13.91 0.47
CA ARG A 109 18.58 -14.97 0.15
C ARG A 109 18.06 -15.90 -0.95
N GLU A 110 16.76 -16.21 -0.98
CA GLU A 110 16.20 -17.12 -2.00
C GLU A 110 16.25 -16.55 -3.43
N GLU A 111 16.06 -15.24 -3.61
CA GLU A 111 16.19 -14.60 -4.92
C GLU A 111 17.66 -14.58 -5.40
N LYS A 112 18.61 -14.35 -4.48
CA LYS A 112 20.05 -14.37 -4.77
C LYS A 112 20.57 -15.78 -5.03
N ASP A 113 20.03 -16.78 -4.34
CA ASP A 113 20.42 -18.19 -4.49
C ASP A 113 19.86 -18.78 -5.79
N SER A 114 18.64 -18.38 -6.18
CA SER A 114 18.02 -18.76 -7.46
C SER A 114 18.76 -18.11 -8.64
N ALA A 115 19.14 -16.83 -8.53
CA ALA A 115 19.93 -16.13 -9.55
C ALA A 115 21.36 -16.70 -9.68
N LYS A 116 22.01 -17.05 -8.55
CA LYS A 116 23.34 -17.71 -8.57
C LYS A 116 23.26 -19.10 -9.19
N LYS A 117 22.25 -19.90 -8.85
CA LYS A 117 22.06 -21.25 -9.41
C LYS A 117 21.85 -21.19 -10.93
N ASN A 118 21.01 -20.28 -11.41
CA ASN A 118 20.76 -20.10 -12.85
C ASN A 118 22.01 -19.61 -13.59
N SER A 119 22.80 -18.71 -13.01
CA SER A 119 24.07 -18.26 -13.61
C SER A 119 25.13 -19.36 -13.69
N LYS A 120 25.15 -20.30 -12.74
CA LYS A 120 26.08 -21.45 -12.75
C LYS A 120 25.67 -22.50 -13.77
N MET A 121 24.37 -22.76 -13.92
CA MET A 121 23.85 -23.67 -14.96
C MET A 121 24.07 -23.11 -16.37
N ALA A 122 23.90 -21.79 -16.58
CA ALA A 122 24.17 -21.16 -17.88
C ALA A 122 25.65 -21.26 -18.29
N LYS A 123 26.58 -21.05 -17.34
CA LYS A 123 28.02 -21.20 -17.59
C LYS A 123 28.46 -22.65 -17.81
N ALA A 124 27.81 -23.61 -17.14
CA ALA A 124 28.10 -25.02 -17.35
C ALA A 124 27.60 -25.55 -18.71
N SER A 125 26.58 -24.91 -19.30
CA SER A 125 26.11 -25.23 -20.66
C SER A 125 26.95 -24.58 -21.78
N GLU A 126 27.67 -23.47 -21.51
CA GLU A 126 28.56 -22.83 -22.49
C GLU A 126 29.91 -23.54 -22.64
N ASP A 127 30.36 -24.28 -21.62
CA ASP A 127 31.69 -24.91 -21.60
C ASP A 127 31.70 -26.37 -22.11
N GLN A 128 30.62 -26.83 -22.74
CA GLN A 128 30.58 -28.14 -23.38
C GLN A 128 31.10 -28.02 -24.83
N PRO A 129 32.32 -28.52 -25.15
CA PRO A 129 32.87 -28.42 -26.49
C PRO A 129 32.00 -29.18 -27.49
N ASP A 130 31.73 -28.50 -28.60
CA ASP A 130 30.97 -28.96 -29.75
C ASP A 130 31.42 -30.38 -30.15
N LYS A 131 30.53 -31.37 -29.99
CA LYS A 131 30.85 -32.75 -30.39
C LYS A 131 31.07 -32.77 -31.90
N PRO A 132 32.20 -33.30 -32.40
CA PRO A 132 32.47 -33.31 -33.82
C PRO A 132 31.37 -34.06 -34.58
N LYS A 133 30.78 -33.36 -35.56
CA LYS A 133 29.78 -33.87 -36.51
C LYS A 133 30.32 -35.17 -37.16
N PRO A 134 29.59 -36.30 -37.16
CA PRO A 134 30.08 -37.50 -37.82
C PRO A 134 30.23 -37.22 -39.31
N ARG A 135 31.47 -37.33 -39.80
CA ARG A 135 31.83 -37.27 -41.21
C ARG A 135 31.12 -38.44 -41.90
N SER A 136 30.21 -38.12 -42.83
CA SER A 136 29.57 -39.08 -43.72
C SER A 136 30.65 -39.93 -44.39
N LYS A 137 30.66 -41.23 -44.11
CA LYS A 137 31.37 -42.21 -44.90
C LYS A 137 30.33 -42.93 -45.75
N GLU A 138 30.59 -42.88 -47.05
CA GLU A 138 29.97 -43.60 -48.17
C GLU A 138 28.61 -43.09 -48.65
#